data_AF-A0A7S1X190-F1
#
_entry.id   AF-A0A7S1X190-F1
#
_cell.length_a   1.000
_cell.length_b   1.000
_cell.length_c   1.000
_cell.angle_alpha   90.00
_cell.angle_beta   90.00
_cell.angle_gamma   90.00
#
_symmetry.space_group_name_H-M   'P 1'
#
loop_
_entity.id
_entity.type
_entity.pdbx_description
1 polymer ?
#
loop_
_entity_poly.entity_id
_entity_poly.type
_entity_poly.pdbx_seq_one_letter_code
_entity_poly.pdbx_strand_id
1 'polypeptide(L)'
;MASGSSRLPERSTRGKRIQKLLEEEDEEDEDFWGQEAWREDAADDDYVSEKETSDEGDSDFSNDEDSEEDEEVEVTKERKRPALKVPGRKAKKAVRISAPSSAATPAARPAPSAAAASRQRASPRVAEQRAAVLIPRTVRKSTQKRTAEAFKEQEKQEKERIEREKKMKKKPKAEEKLLTQEELLAEAAQTEIENMASLAKMIALEEETKAKAMATKKAYDGPMIKYRSFREGDSSKVVLEVCNMKVPMHMRPQRAPPHPEKLKCIVTGLPAKYCDPVTGMPYANVQAFKQIRQRYGPKAKKR
;
A
#
# COMPACT_ATOMS: atom_id res chain seq x y z
N MET A 1 -31.28 21.06 -8.67
CA MET A 1 -29.95 21.00 -8.03
C MET A 1 -29.10 20.02 -8.84
N ALA A 2 -28.36 20.51 -9.83
CA ALA A 2 -27.59 19.66 -10.75
C ALA A 2 -26.26 19.24 -10.11
N SER A 3 -26.01 17.93 -10.02
CA SER A 3 -24.77 17.35 -9.52
C SER A 3 -23.62 17.63 -10.49
N GLY A 4 -22.75 18.56 -10.14
CA GLY A 4 -21.52 18.85 -10.89
C GLY A 4 -20.51 17.71 -10.73
N SER A 5 -20.47 16.79 -11.70
CA SER A 5 -19.35 15.85 -11.84
C SER A 5 -18.13 16.65 -12.31
N SER A 6 -17.15 16.85 -11.42
CA SER A 6 -15.91 17.54 -11.76
C SER A 6 -15.11 16.71 -12.77
N ARG A 7 -15.16 17.09 -14.06
CA ARG A 7 -14.26 16.52 -15.08
C ARG A 7 -12.82 16.81 -14.69
N LEU A 8 -12.08 15.74 -14.37
CA LEU A 8 -10.64 15.81 -14.16
C LEU A 8 -9.95 16.16 -15.50
N PRO A 9 -8.84 16.92 -15.47
CA PRO A 9 -8.10 17.26 -16.68
C PRO A 9 -7.57 16.00 -17.38
N GLU A 10 -7.65 15.98 -18.71
CA GLU A 10 -7.09 14.90 -19.52
C GLU A 10 -5.57 14.85 -19.37
N ARG A 11 -5.04 13.63 -19.18
CA ARG A 11 -3.61 13.38 -19.06
C ARG A 11 -3.17 12.62 -20.31
N SER A 12 -2.23 13.19 -21.06
CA SER A 12 -1.71 12.58 -22.30
C SER A 12 -1.03 11.22 -22.09
N THR A 13 -0.69 10.85 -20.86
CA THR A 13 -0.05 9.57 -20.49
C THR A 13 -1.02 8.54 -19.92
N ARG A 14 -2.30 8.88 -19.72
CA ARG A 14 -3.30 7.95 -19.18
C ARG A 14 -3.67 6.92 -20.26
N GLY A 15 -3.63 5.64 -19.93
CA GLY A 15 -4.09 4.57 -20.81
C GLY A 15 -3.08 4.01 -21.82
N LYS A 16 -1.87 4.60 -21.94
CA LYS A 16 -0.87 4.15 -22.93
C LYS A 16 -0.42 2.69 -22.82
N ARG A 17 -0.51 2.11 -21.62
CA ARG A 17 -0.11 0.70 -21.36
C ARG A 17 -1.30 -0.24 -21.24
N ILE A 18 -2.53 0.28 -21.28
CA ILE A 18 -3.73 -0.56 -21.12
C ILE A 18 -3.92 -1.44 -22.35
N GLN A 19 -3.73 -0.89 -23.55
CA GLN A 19 -3.86 -1.66 -24.78
C GLN A 19 -2.89 -2.84 -24.82
N LYS A 20 -1.61 -2.60 -24.51
CA LYS A 20 -0.62 -3.69 -24.42
C LYS A 20 -0.99 -4.76 -23.38
N LEU A 21 -1.53 -4.36 -22.22
CA LEU A 21 -1.91 -5.32 -21.19
C LEU A 21 -3.13 -6.16 -21.58
N LEU A 22 -4.04 -5.61 -22.39
CA LEU A 22 -5.17 -6.35 -22.92
C LEU A 22 -4.71 -7.34 -24.00
N GLU A 23 -3.81 -6.91 -24.89
CA GLU A 23 -3.21 -7.79 -25.91
C GLU A 23 -2.45 -8.97 -25.27
N GLU A 24 -1.71 -8.72 -24.17
CA GLU A 24 -1.00 -9.76 -23.40
C GLU A 24 -1.97 -10.71 -22.67
N GLU A 25 -3.11 -10.23 -22.17
CA GLU A 25 -4.16 -11.06 -21.54
C GLU A 25 -4.86 -11.95 -22.58
N ASP A 26 -5.16 -11.41 -23.77
CA ASP A 26 -5.78 -12.15 -24.86
C ASP A 26 -4.84 -13.26 -25.39
N GLU A 27 -3.53 -12.98 -25.53
CA GLU A 27 -2.51 -13.96 -25.93
C GLU A 27 -2.37 -15.12 -24.91
N GLU A 28 -2.36 -14.80 -23.61
CA GLU A 28 -2.28 -15.80 -22.54
C GLU A 28 -3.53 -16.70 -22.48
N ASP A 29 -4.71 -16.12 -22.73
CA ASP A 29 -5.97 -16.86 -22.80
C ASP A 29 -6.03 -17.75 -24.06
N GLU A 30 -5.55 -17.27 -25.21
CA GLU A 30 -5.45 -18.07 -26.44
C GLU A 30 -4.49 -19.26 -26.28
N ASP A 31 -3.35 -19.07 -25.61
CA ASP A 31 -2.41 -20.16 -25.33
C ASP A 31 -2.99 -21.20 -24.34
N PHE A 32 -3.75 -20.73 -23.34
CA PHE A 32 -4.41 -21.62 -22.38
C PHE A 32 -5.54 -22.43 -23.02
N TRP A 33 -6.41 -21.81 -23.81
CA TRP A 33 -7.55 -22.48 -24.45
C TRP A 33 -7.16 -23.21 -25.76
N GLY A 34 -6.04 -22.83 -26.38
CA GLY A 34 -5.50 -23.44 -27.62
C GLY A 34 -4.73 -24.74 -27.41
N GLN A 35 -4.75 -25.30 -26.20
CA GLN A 35 -4.15 -26.60 -25.88
C GLN A 35 -4.77 -27.71 -26.75
N GLU A 36 -3.94 -28.68 -27.16
CA GLU A 36 -4.36 -29.81 -28.00
C GLU A 36 -5.52 -30.62 -27.37
N ALA A 37 -5.59 -30.69 -26.05
CA ALA A 37 -6.65 -31.37 -25.31
C ALA A 37 -8.04 -30.72 -25.43
N TRP A 38 -8.14 -29.45 -25.86
CA TRP A 38 -9.40 -28.69 -25.96
C TRP A 38 -9.75 -28.34 -27.42
N ARG A 39 -8.91 -28.74 -28.38
CA ARG A 39 -9.25 -28.59 -29.79
C ARG A 39 -10.33 -29.60 -30.17
N GLU A 40 -11.30 -29.16 -30.97
CA GLU A 40 -12.27 -30.04 -31.60
C GLU A 40 -11.52 -31.02 -32.51
N ASP A 41 -11.51 -32.30 -32.11
CA ASP A 41 -10.93 -33.37 -32.93
C ASP A 41 -12.00 -33.83 -33.93
N ALA A 42 -11.61 -34.03 -35.19
CA ALA A 42 -12.54 -34.38 -36.26
C ALA A 42 -13.11 -35.81 -36.12
N ALA A 43 -12.60 -36.56 -35.14
CA ALA A 43 -13.00 -37.92 -34.78
C ALA A 43 -13.56 -38.01 -33.35
N ASP A 44 -14.04 -36.91 -32.77
CA ASP A 44 -14.74 -36.89 -31.48
C ASP A 44 -16.22 -37.24 -31.70
N ASP A 45 -16.55 -38.53 -31.59
CA ASP A 45 -17.93 -39.01 -31.64
C ASP A 45 -18.70 -38.61 -30.37
N ASP A 46 -20.01 -38.37 -30.48
CA ASP A 46 -20.86 -38.06 -29.33
C ASP A 46 -20.74 -39.12 -28.23
N TYR A 47 -20.62 -38.69 -26.98
CA TYR A 47 -20.51 -39.58 -25.82
C TYR A 47 -21.64 -40.62 -25.78
N VAL A 48 -21.28 -41.90 -25.90
CA VAL A 48 -22.20 -43.02 -25.70
C VAL A 48 -22.10 -43.45 -24.24
N SER A 49 -23.22 -43.39 -23.52
CA SER A 49 -23.26 -43.85 -22.13
C SER A 49 -22.89 -45.33 -22.06
N GLU A 50 -21.77 -45.63 -21.41
CA GLU A 50 -21.46 -47.00 -21.04
C GLU A 50 -22.49 -47.50 -20.04
N LYS A 51 -22.75 -48.80 -20.06
CA LYS A 51 -23.72 -49.41 -19.14
C LYS A 51 -23.22 -49.20 -17.72
N GLU A 52 -23.96 -48.40 -16.96
CA GLU A 52 -23.73 -48.14 -15.55
C GLU A 52 -23.53 -49.48 -14.83
N THR A 53 -22.31 -49.69 -14.33
CA THR A 53 -21.99 -50.85 -13.52
C THR A 53 -22.64 -50.64 -12.15
N SER A 54 -23.20 -51.70 -11.57
CA SER A 54 -23.85 -51.59 -10.26
C SER A 54 -22.83 -51.09 -9.25
N ASP A 55 -23.18 -50.05 -8.50
CA ASP A 55 -22.38 -49.52 -7.41
C ASP A 55 -22.37 -50.56 -6.27
N GLU A 56 -21.34 -51.40 -6.27
CA GLU A 56 -21.10 -52.45 -5.27
C GLU A 56 -20.32 -51.82 -4.11
N GLY A 57 -21.03 -51.46 -3.04
CA GLY A 57 -20.41 -50.97 -1.82
C GLY A 57 -19.56 -52.05 -1.13
N ASP A 58 -18.42 -51.65 -0.57
CA ASP A 58 -17.58 -52.52 0.25
C ASP A 58 -18.34 -53.06 1.46
N SER A 59 -17.98 -54.26 1.92
CA SER A 59 -18.67 -54.95 3.01
C SER A 59 -18.63 -54.20 4.36
N ASP A 60 -17.69 -53.26 4.53
CA ASP A 60 -17.58 -52.40 5.71
C ASP A 60 -18.46 -51.14 5.64
N PHE A 61 -19.00 -50.79 4.46
CA PHE A 61 -19.87 -49.62 4.28
C PHE A 61 -21.19 -49.72 5.06
N SER A 62 -21.62 -50.95 5.36
CA SER A 62 -22.81 -51.24 6.17
C SER A 62 -22.48 -51.58 7.62
N ASN A 63 -21.20 -51.61 8.00
CA ASN A 63 -20.82 -51.78 9.39
C ASN A 63 -21.21 -50.51 10.14
N ASP A 64 -22.14 -50.67 11.08
CA ASP A 64 -22.65 -49.59 11.90
C ASP A 64 -21.48 -48.98 12.70
N GLU A 65 -21.14 -47.73 12.35
CA GLU A 65 -20.02 -46.97 12.95
C GLU A 65 -20.34 -46.53 14.41
N ASP A 66 -21.48 -46.96 14.99
CA ASP A 66 -21.95 -46.55 16.32
C ASP A 66 -21.43 -47.46 17.46
N SER A 67 -20.53 -48.39 17.19
CA SER A 67 -19.99 -49.31 18.21
C SER A 67 -18.49 -49.10 18.49
N GLU A 68 -18.04 -47.87 18.66
CA GLU A 68 -16.78 -47.55 19.34
C GLU A 68 -16.96 -46.40 20.33
N GLU A 69 -17.05 -46.78 21.61
CA GLU A 69 -16.54 -46.09 22.80
C GLU A 69 -16.71 -44.56 22.87
N ASP A 70 -17.70 -44.10 23.66
CA ASP A 70 -17.87 -42.73 24.14
C ASP A 70 -16.62 -42.25 24.93
N GLU A 71 -15.52 -41.92 24.24
CA GLU A 71 -14.50 -41.02 24.77
C GLU A 71 -14.95 -39.58 24.50
N GLU A 72 -15.40 -38.93 25.58
CA GLU A 72 -15.88 -37.55 25.63
C GLU A 72 -14.75 -36.56 25.25
N VAL A 73 -14.54 -36.33 23.95
CA VAL A 73 -13.69 -35.25 23.45
C VAL A 73 -14.49 -33.94 23.42
N GLU A 74 -14.21 -33.04 24.37
CA GLU A 74 -14.72 -31.65 24.36
C GLU A 74 -14.26 -30.91 23.08
N VAL A 75 -15.11 -30.91 22.04
CA VAL A 75 -14.90 -30.08 20.85
C VAL A 75 -15.21 -28.62 21.21
N THR A 76 -14.18 -27.88 21.60
CA THR A 76 -14.29 -26.42 21.76
C THR A 76 -14.56 -25.78 20.39
N LYS A 77 -15.83 -25.47 20.12
CA LYS A 77 -16.35 -24.51 19.11
C LYS A 77 -15.55 -24.41 17.81
N GLU A 78 -16.08 -25.04 16.77
CA GLU A 78 -15.70 -24.85 15.37
C GLU A 78 -15.48 -23.37 15.03
N ARG A 79 -14.22 -22.99 14.79
CA ARG A 79 -13.90 -21.70 14.18
C ARG A 79 -14.23 -21.81 12.70
N LYS A 80 -15.37 -21.26 12.29
CA LYS A 80 -15.69 -21.01 10.87
C LYS A 80 -14.51 -20.30 10.22
N ARG A 81 -13.75 -21.01 9.38
CA ARG A 81 -12.69 -20.43 8.56
C ARG A 81 -13.35 -19.40 7.65
N PRO A 82 -12.90 -18.13 7.60
CA PRO A 82 -13.41 -17.20 6.60
C PRO A 82 -13.02 -17.73 5.22
N ALA A 83 -14.00 -17.98 4.35
CA ALA A 83 -13.77 -18.39 2.97
C ALA A 83 -12.73 -17.47 2.32
N LEU A 84 -11.65 -18.06 1.80
CA LEU A 84 -10.63 -17.34 1.02
C LEU A 84 -11.33 -16.71 -0.19
N LYS A 85 -11.33 -15.38 -0.27
CA LYS A 85 -11.70 -14.69 -1.50
C LYS A 85 -10.53 -14.87 -2.47
N VAL A 86 -10.78 -15.55 -3.58
CA VAL A 86 -9.84 -15.60 -4.70
C VAL A 86 -9.57 -14.16 -5.19
N PRO A 87 -8.32 -13.68 -5.23
CA PRO A 87 -8.01 -12.36 -5.75
C PRO A 87 -8.29 -12.33 -7.26
N GLY A 88 -9.34 -11.62 -7.68
CA GLY A 88 -9.62 -11.37 -9.11
C GLY A 88 -11.09 -11.30 -9.50
N ARG A 89 -12.01 -11.98 -8.81
CA ARG A 89 -13.44 -11.95 -9.17
C ARG A 89 -14.19 -10.82 -8.47
N LYS A 90 -14.47 -9.73 -9.19
CA LYS A 90 -15.50 -8.76 -8.79
C LYS A 90 -16.88 -9.39 -9.02
N ALA A 91 -17.72 -9.39 -8.00
CA ALA A 91 -19.12 -9.80 -8.09
C ALA A 91 -19.85 -8.96 -9.15
N LYS A 92 -20.29 -9.60 -10.25
CA LYS A 92 -21.10 -8.94 -11.27
C LYS A 92 -22.47 -8.64 -10.67
N LYS A 93 -22.79 -7.35 -10.46
CA LYS A 93 -24.16 -6.92 -10.20
C LYS A 93 -24.98 -7.21 -11.46
N ALA A 94 -26.06 -7.96 -11.30
CA ALA A 94 -27.03 -8.21 -12.37
C ALA A 94 -27.63 -6.87 -12.84
N VAL A 95 -27.28 -6.47 -14.06
CA VAL A 95 -27.96 -5.39 -14.79
C VAL A 95 -28.90 -6.05 -15.77
N ARG A 96 -30.18 -5.69 -15.64
CA ARG A 96 -31.30 -6.17 -16.44
C ARG A 96 -31.16 -5.72 -17.89
N ILE A 97 -31.44 -6.65 -18.79
CA ILE A 97 -31.46 -6.50 -20.24
C ILE A 97 -32.64 -5.60 -20.64
N SER A 98 -32.37 -4.58 -21.43
CA SER A 98 -33.34 -4.00 -22.37
C SER A 98 -32.60 -3.43 -23.58
N ALA A 99 -32.91 -3.96 -24.75
CA ALA A 99 -32.56 -3.46 -26.09
C ALA A 99 -33.87 -3.37 -26.90
N PRO A 100 -33.91 -2.85 -28.15
CA PRO A 100 -33.03 -1.91 -28.86
C PRO A 100 -33.82 -0.77 -29.57
N SER A 101 -33.16 0.27 -30.10
CA SER A 101 -33.69 0.99 -31.28
C SER A 101 -32.60 1.58 -32.20
N SER A 102 -32.54 0.98 -33.40
CA SER A 102 -32.33 1.58 -34.73
C SER A 102 -31.17 2.54 -35.03
N ALA A 103 -30.20 2.01 -35.78
CA ALA A 103 -29.78 2.40 -37.14
C ALA A 103 -29.58 3.88 -37.51
N ALA A 104 -28.34 4.23 -37.91
CA ALA A 104 -28.00 4.78 -39.25
C ALA A 104 -26.49 5.09 -39.37
N THR A 105 -25.83 4.49 -40.37
CA THR A 105 -24.61 4.95 -41.07
C THR A 105 -25.02 5.55 -42.43
N PRO A 106 -24.11 6.09 -43.29
CA PRO A 106 -22.77 6.67 -43.11
C PRO A 106 -22.60 8.04 -43.85
N ALA A 107 -21.62 8.88 -43.50
CA ALA A 107 -21.08 9.88 -44.45
C ALA A 107 -19.73 10.50 -44.04
N ALA A 108 -18.76 10.35 -44.93
CA ALA A 108 -17.82 11.36 -45.45
C ALA A 108 -16.96 12.24 -44.50
N ARG A 109 -15.65 12.08 -44.68
CA ARG A 109 -14.57 13.07 -44.44
C ARG A 109 -14.94 14.48 -44.93
N PRO A 110 -14.36 15.51 -44.29
CA PRO A 110 -13.28 16.22 -44.99
C PRO A 110 -12.09 16.57 -44.08
N ALA A 111 -10.89 16.57 -44.66
CA ALA A 111 -9.73 17.26 -44.11
C ALA A 111 -9.97 18.78 -44.13
N PRO A 112 -9.28 19.56 -43.27
CA PRO A 112 -8.42 20.59 -43.87
C PRO A 112 -7.11 20.89 -43.13
N SER A 113 -6.13 21.18 -43.99
CA SER A 113 -5.03 22.16 -43.92
C SER A 113 -4.16 22.30 -42.66
N ALA A 114 -2.89 21.98 -42.89
CA ALA A 114 -1.76 22.59 -42.21
C ALA A 114 -1.80 24.13 -42.38
N ALA A 115 -1.84 24.85 -41.26
CA ALA A 115 -1.49 26.24 -41.18
C ALA A 115 -0.48 26.42 -40.04
N ALA A 116 0.76 26.68 -40.44
CA ALA A 116 1.84 27.09 -39.57
C ALA A 116 1.48 28.42 -38.90
N ALA A 117 1.44 28.43 -37.57
CA ALA A 117 1.43 29.66 -36.78
C ALA A 117 2.63 29.61 -35.82
N SER A 118 3.70 30.29 -36.23
CA SER A 118 4.83 30.61 -35.38
C SER A 118 4.37 31.46 -34.20
N ARG A 119 4.45 30.92 -32.98
CA ARG A 119 4.39 31.72 -31.76
C ARG A 119 5.79 31.82 -31.16
N GLN A 120 6.31 33.03 -31.23
CA GLN A 120 7.58 33.48 -30.69
C GLN A 120 7.71 33.06 -29.21
N ARG A 121 8.76 32.30 -28.91
CA ARG A 121 9.19 32.02 -27.53
C ARG A 121 9.81 33.28 -26.95
N ALA A 122 9.27 33.74 -25.82
CA ALA A 122 9.88 34.74 -24.98
C ALA A 122 11.23 34.23 -24.42
N SER A 123 12.20 35.14 -24.36
CA SER A 123 13.61 34.95 -24.01
C SER A 123 13.82 34.26 -22.65
N PRO A 124 14.85 33.41 -22.48
CA PRO A 124 15.22 32.87 -21.18
C PRO A 124 15.94 33.95 -20.36
N ARG A 125 15.41 34.22 -19.17
CA ARG A 125 16.05 35.04 -18.13
C ARG A 125 17.32 34.33 -17.66
N VAL A 126 18.44 35.06 -17.63
CA VAL A 126 19.77 34.59 -17.26
C VAL A 126 19.73 33.80 -15.95
N ALA A 127 20.02 32.49 -16.05
CA ALA A 127 20.16 31.61 -14.91
C ALA A 127 21.59 31.75 -14.37
N GLU A 128 21.69 32.26 -13.16
CA GLU A 128 22.92 32.33 -12.37
C GLU A 128 23.51 30.92 -12.22
N GLN A 129 24.74 30.74 -12.71
CA GLN A 129 25.45 29.47 -12.73
C GLN A 129 25.87 29.09 -11.30
N ARG A 130 24.95 28.51 -10.52
CA ARG A 130 25.35 27.63 -9.42
C ARG A 130 25.81 26.32 -10.04
N ALA A 131 27.10 26.03 -9.94
CA ALA A 131 27.68 24.75 -10.31
C ALA A 131 26.90 23.62 -9.61
N ALA A 132 25.98 22.99 -10.32
CA ALA A 132 25.29 21.81 -9.86
C ALA A 132 26.32 20.68 -9.84
N VAL A 133 26.80 20.33 -8.64
CA VAL A 133 27.57 19.12 -8.42
C VAL A 133 26.68 17.95 -8.85
N LEU A 134 26.94 17.41 -10.04
CA LEU A 134 26.31 16.21 -10.56
C LEU A 134 26.82 15.02 -9.74
N ILE A 135 26.21 14.79 -8.58
CA ILE A 135 26.41 13.56 -7.83
C ILE A 135 25.76 12.45 -8.66
N PRO A 136 26.52 11.48 -9.22
CA PRO A 136 25.93 10.38 -9.94
C PRO A 136 24.95 9.66 -9.01
N ARG A 137 23.73 9.43 -9.48
CA ARG A 137 22.66 8.77 -8.71
C ARG A 137 23.09 7.34 -8.43
N THR A 138 23.74 7.11 -7.30
CA THR A 138 24.09 5.78 -6.84
C THR A 138 22.81 5.10 -6.36
N VAL A 139 22.61 3.86 -6.81
CA VAL A 139 21.52 3.02 -6.33
C VAL A 139 21.76 2.76 -4.84
N ARG A 140 20.71 2.89 -4.02
CA ARG A 140 20.82 2.71 -2.56
C ARG A 140 21.40 1.32 -2.26
N LYS A 141 22.27 1.18 -1.24
CA LYS A 141 22.93 -0.10 -0.90
C LYS A 141 21.95 -1.26 -0.71
N SER A 142 20.76 -0.98 -0.16
CA SER A 142 19.68 -1.97 0.01
C SER A 142 19.14 -2.51 -1.32
N THR A 143 19.04 -1.66 -2.34
CA THR A 143 18.59 -2.06 -3.68
C THR A 143 19.64 -2.90 -4.41
N GLN A 144 20.92 -2.61 -4.25
CA GLN A 144 22.01 -3.42 -4.83
C GLN A 144 22.10 -4.83 -4.20
N LYS A 145 21.91 -4.93 -2.88
CA LYS A 145 21.88 -6.22 -2.18
C LYS A 145 20.73 -7.11 -2.67
N ARG A 146 19.53 -6.53 -2.79
CA ARG A 146 18.35 -7.25 -3.29
C ARG A 146 18.50 -7.73 -4.73
N THR A 147 19.11 -6.92 -5.61
CA THR A 147 19.38 -7.35 -7.00
C THR A 147 20.40 -8.48 -7.05
N ALA A 148 21.45 -8.43 -6.25
CA ALA A 148 22.45 -9.50 -6.19
C ALA A 148 21.88 -10.82 -5.64
N GLU A 149 20.99 -10.74 -4.65
CA GLU A 149 20.28 -11.92 -4.12
C GLU A 149 19.34 -12.53 -5.18
N ALA A 150 18.60 -11.70 -5.92
CA ALA A 150 17.73 -12.17 -7.01
C ALA A 150 18.52 -12.87 -8.13
N PHE A 151 19.68 -12.34 -8.54
CA PHE A 151 20.52 -13.01 -9.55
C PHE A 151 21.06 -14.36 -9.07
N LYS A 152 21.48 -14.47 -7.80
CA LYS A 152 21.93 -15.74 -7.22
C LYS A 152 20.80 -16.78 -7.13
N GLU A 153 19.59 -16.33 -6.82
CA GLU A 153 18.42 -17.20 -6.76
C GLU A 153 18.04 -17.72 -8.16
N GLN A 154 18.09 -16.86 -9.18
CA GLN A 154 17.90 -17.26 -10.58
C GLN A 154 18.94 -18.29 -11.05
N GLU A 155 20.24 -18.05 -10.77
CA GLU A 155 21.30 -19.00 -11.13
C GLU A 155 21.11 -20.36 -10.45
N LYS A 156 20.63 -20.36 -9.20
CA LYS A 156 20.34 -21.60 -8.47
C LYS A 156 19.15 -22.35 -9.08
N GLN A 157 18.07 -21.64 -9.41
CA GLN A 157 16.89 -22.23 -10.06
C GLN A 157 17.23 -22.81 -11.44
N GLU A 158 18.07 -22.12 -12.22
CA GLU A 158 18.54 -22.60 -13.52
C GLU A 158 19.36 -23.88 -13.38
N LYS A 159 20.28 -23.94 -12.41
CA LYS A 159 21.06 -25.16 -12.11
C LYS A 159 20.17 -26.31 -11.67
N GLU A 160 19.21 -26.08 -10.78
CA GLU A 160 18.25 -27.11 -10.33
C GLU A 160 17.38 -27.61 -11.49
N ARG A 161 16.95 -26.71 -12.39
CA ARG A 161 16.18 -27.08 -13.59
C ARG A 161 17.01 -27.95 -14.53
N ILE A 162 18.26 -27.57 -14.82
CA ILE A 162 19.18 -28.37 -15.64
C ILE A 162 19.42 -29.74 -15.00
N GLU A 163 19.55 -29.82 -13.67
CA GLU A 163 19.75 -31.09 -12.97
C GLU A 163 18.50 -31.99 -13.02
N ARG A 164 17.30 -31.41 -12.86
CA ARG A 164 16.02 -32.12 -13.05
C ARG A 164 15.87 -32.63 -14.48
N GLU A 165 16.14 -31.81 -15.49
CA GLU A 165 16.10 -32.22 -16.90
C GLU A 165 17.10 -33.36 -17.19
N LYS A 166 18.27 -33.37 -16.55
CA LYS A 166 19.24 -34.48 -16.66
C LYS A 166 18.76 -35.76 -15.98
N LYS A 167 18.09 -35.65 -14.82
CA LYS A 167 17.51 -36.78 -14.09
C LYS A 167 16.31 -37.39 -14.81
N MET A 168 15.49 -36.58 -15.49
CA MET A 168 14.36 -37.08 -16.29
C MET A 168 14.82 -37.79 -17.59
N LYS A 169 15.98 -37.45 -18.14
CA LYS A 169 16.48 -38.01 -19.42
C LYS A 169 17.11 -39.41 -19.33
N LYS A 170 17.00 -40.13 -18.21
CA LYS A 170 17.58 -41.48 -18.07
C LYS A 170 16.72 -42.41 -17.20
N LYS A 171 15.73 -43.06 -17.80
CA LYS A 171 15.25 -44.37 -17.34
C LYS A 171 15.18 -45.30 -18.56
N PRO A 172 16.18 -46.17 -18.81
CA PRO A 172 16.00 -47.25 -19.77
C PRO A 172 14.81 -48.12 -19.32
N LYS A 173 13.99 -48.60 -20.26
CA LYS A 173 12.88 -49.51 -19.97
C LYS A 173 13.44 -50.73 -19.22
N ALA A 174 13.13 -50.84 -17.93
CA ALA A 174 13.45 -52.01 -17.14
C ALA A 174 12.51 -53.13 -17.58
N GLU A 175 13.07 -54.29 -17.93
CA GLU A 175 12.30 -55.50 -18.18
C GLU A 175 11.52 -55.84 -16.89
N GLU A 176 10.20 -56.00 -17.01
CA GLU A 176 9.27 -56.23 -15.90
C GLU A 176 9.54 -57.59 -15.26
N LYS A 177 10.48 -57.61 -14.33
CA LYS A 177 10.68 -58.72 -13.42
C LYS A 177 9.58 -58.63 -12.37
N LEU A 178 8.67 -59.60 -12.35
CA LEU A 178 7.62 -59.69 -11.34
C LEU A 178 8.27 -59.77 -9.96
N LEU A 179 8.17 -58.66 -9.25
CA LEU A 179 8.77 -58.43 -7.95
C LEU A 179 8.16 -59.40 -6.94
N THR A 180 9.00 -60.04 -6.13
CA THR A 180 8.51 -60.91 -5.05
C THR A 180 7.76 -60.09 -3.99
N GLN A 181 6.86 -60.71 -3.23
CA GLN A 181 6.10 -59.99 -2.20
C GLN A 181 7.00 -59.31 -1.15
N GLU A 182 8.14 -59.91 -0.82
CA GLU A 182 9.13 -59.32 0.10
C GLU A 182 9.78 -58.06 -0.48
N GLU A 183 10.13 -58.09 -1.76
CA GLU A 183 10.68 -56.93 -2.46
C GLU A 183 9.63 -55.80 -2.57
N LEU A 184 8.34 -56.13 -2.73
CA LEU A 184 7.25 -55.14 -2.77
C LEU A 184 7.11 -54.43 -1.42
N LEU A 185 7.21 -55.19 -0.32
CA LEU A 185 7.22 -54.65 1.04
C LEU A 185 8.47 -53.81 1.31
N ALA A 186 9.62 -54.18 0.75
CA ALA A 186 10.85 -53.41 0.88
C ALA A 186 10.80 -52.08 0.10
N GLU A 187 10.19 -52.06 -1.09
CA GLU A 187 9.94 -50.84 -1.86
C GLU A 187 8.91 -49.94 -1.15
N ALA A 188 7.84 -50.53 -0.59
CA ALA A 188 6.87 -49.81 0.23
C ALA A 188 7.53 -49.14 1.45
N ALA A 189 8.41 -49.82 2.17
CA ALA A 189 9.14 -49.24 3.31
C ALA A 189 10.07 -48.09 2.89
N GLN A 190 10.73 -48.20 1.74
CA GLN A 190 11.58 -47.11 1.22
C GLN A 190 10.75 -45.90 0.78
N THR A 191 9.66 -46.13 0.08
CA THR A 191 8.73 -45.06 -0.33
C THR A 191 8.06 -44.40 0.87
N GLU A 192 7.78 -45.13 1.95
CA GLU A 192 7.30 -44.56 3.21
C GLU A 192 8.31 -43.57 3.80
N ILE A 193 9.60 -43.93 3.85
CA ILE A 193 10.67 -43.05 4.33
C ILE A 193 10.77 -41.79 3.45
N GLU A 194 10.71 -41.94 2.12
CA GLU A 194 10.75 -40.82 1.18
C GLU A 194 9.51 -39.93 1.30
N ASN A 195 8.33 -40.53 1.46
CA ASN A 195 7.06 -39.83 1.66
C ASN A 195 7.09 -39.04 2.97
N MET A 196 7.52 -39.64 4.07
CA MET A 196 7.70 -38.97 5.37
C MET A 196 8.67 -37.80 5.28
N ALA A 197 9.80 -37.98 4.60
CA ALA A 197 10.80 -36.92 4.41
C ALA A 197 10.25 -35.77 3.53
N SER A 198 9.50 -36.11 2.47
CA SER A 198 8.87 -35.11 1.60
C SER A 198 7.77 -34.33 2.32
N LEU A 199 6.96 -35.02 3.13
CA LEU A 199 5.92 -34.43 3.97
C LEU A 199 6.53 -33.49 5.01
N ALA A 200 7.58 -33.92 5.71
CA ALA A 200 8.29 -33.09 6.68
C ALA A 200 8.85 -31.81 6.03
N LYS A 201 9.35 -31.91 4.80
CA LYS A 201 9.82 -30.75 4.03
C LYS A 201 8.69 -29.80 3.66
N MET A 202 7.53 -30.33 3.25
CA MET A 202 6.34 -29.53 2.97
C MET A 202 5.84 -28.79 4.22
N ILE A 203 5.75 -29.48 5.36
CA ILE A 203 5.39 -28.89 6.64
C ILE A 203 6.38 -27.78 7.02
N ALA A 204 7.68 -28.01 6.88
CA ALA A 204 8.69 -26.99 7.19
C ALA A 204 8.55 -25.72 6.32
N LEU A 205 8.24 -25.87 5.02
CA LEU A 205 7.98 -24.73 4.14
C LEU A 205 6.69 -24.00 4.53
N GLU A 206 5.63 -24.73 4.88
CA GLU A 206 4.39 -24.15 5.39
C GLU A 206 4.61 -23.41 6.70
N GLU A 207 5.35 -23.97 7.63
CA GLU A 207 5.72 -23.32 8.89
C GLU A 207 6.57 -22.08 8.65
N GLU A 208 7.52 -22.10 7.72
CA GLU A 208 8.32 -20.94 7.36
C GLU A 208 7.45 -19.83 6.74
N THR A 209 6.54 -20.19 5.83
CA THR A 209 5.59 -19.23 5.24
C THR A 209 4.63 -18.66 6.27
N LYS A 210 4.15 -19.50 7.20
CA LYS A 210 3.29 -19.13 8.32
C LYS A 210 4.03 -18.24 9.32
N ALA A 211 5.27 -18.54 9.66
CA ALA A 211 6.12 -17.72 10.52
C ALA A 211 6.39 -16.35 9.89
N LYS A 212 6.68 -16.30 8.58
CA LYS A 212 6.82 -15.05 7.81
C LYS A 212 5.52 -14.25 7.77
N ALA A 213 4.38 -14.92 7.64
CA ALA A 213 3.07 -14.28 7.66
C ALA A 213 2.68 -13.76 9.05
N MET A 214 3.03 -14.49 10.11
CA MET A 214 2.83 -14.10 11.51
C MET A 214 3.79 -13.01 11.97
N ALA A 215 4.90 -12.79 11.27
CA ALA A 215 5.84 -11.72 11.55
C ALA A 215 5.24 -10.35 11.24
N THR A 216 4.49 -9.80 12.20
CA THR A 216 4.03 -8.41 12.15
C THR A 216 5.24 -7.49 12.26
N LYS A 217 5.45 -6.62 11.27
CA LYS A 217 6.50 -5.60 11.32
C LYS A 217 6.23 -4.71 12.52
N LYS A 218 7.23 -4.55 13.41
CA LYS A 218 7.15 -3.60 14.52
C LYS A 218 6.85 -2.20 13.95
N ALA A 219 5.78 -1.58 14.41
CA ALA A 219 5.47 -0.21 14.05
C ALA A 219 6.60 0.71 14.49
N TYR A 220 6.95 1.70 13.66
CA TYR A 220 7.95 2.68 14.02
C TYR A 220 7.43 3.54 15.17
N ASP A 221 8.10 3.47 16.33
CA ASP A 221 7.75 4.23 17.53
C ASP A 221 8.66 5.45 17.76
N GLY A 222 9.52 5.79 16.81
CA GLY A 222 10.42 6.94 16.94
C GLY A 222 9.74 8.29 16.61
N PRO A 223 10.46 9.41 16.84
CA PRO A 223 10.04 10.75 16.45
C PRO A 223 9.64 10.84 14.97
N MET A 224 8.43 11.30 14.67
CA MET A 224 7.96 11.43 13.28
C MET A 224 7.16 12.70 13.05
N ILE A 225 7.21 13.21 11.81
CA ILE A 225 6.40 14.34 11.35
C ILE A 225 5.42 13.80 10.30
N LYS A 226 4.12 13.97 10.54
CA LYS A 226 3.05 13.61 9.59
C LYS A 226 2.48 14.86 8.95
N TYR A 227 2.36 14.85 7.63
CA TYR A 227 1.69 15.89 6.86
C TYR A 227 0.25 15.46 6.62
N ARG A 228 -0.71 16.26 7.08
CA ARG A 228 -2.13 16.00 6.89
C ARG A 228 -2.79 17.19 6.23
N SER A 229 -3.29 17.01 5.01
CA SER A 229 -4.14 17.98 4.34
C SER A 229 -5.59 17.56 4.48
N PHE A 230 -6.45 18.49 4.86
CA PHE A 230 -7.90 18.27 4.88
C PHE A 230 -8.61 19.56 4.50
N ARG A 231 -9.82 19.41 3.95
CA ARG A 231 -10.65 20.53 3.55
C ARG A 231 -11.63 20.82 4.67
N GLU A 232 -11.63 22.04 5.17
CA GLU A 232 -12.56 22.52 6.18
C GLU A 232 -13.35 23.67 5.58
N GLY A 233 -14.60 23.37 5.20
CA GLY A 233 -15.44 24.26 4.38
C GLY A 233 -14.83 24.55 3.01
N ASP A 234 -14.72 25.83 2.66
CA ASP A 234 -14.13 26.28 1.40
C ASP A 234 -12.60 26.34 1.43
N SER A 235 -11.99 26.25 2.62
CA SER A 235 -10.54 26.36 2.81
C SER A 235 -9.85 24.99 2.88
N SER A 236 -8.70 24.88 2.22
CA SER A 236 -7.81 23.72 2.36
C SER A 236 -6.77 24.02 3.43
N LYS A 237 -6.73 23.23 4.50
CA LYS A 237 -5.75 23.36 5.58
C LYS A 237 -4.72 22.24 5.48
N VAL A 238 -3.46 22.59 5.68
CA VAL A 238 -2.34 21.65 5.78
C VAL A 238 -1.77 21.76 7.17
N VAL A 239 -1.75 20.65 7.90
CA VAL A 239 -1.25 20.57 9.27
C VAL A 239 -0.03 19.64 9.29
N LEU A 240 1.01 20.09 10.00
CA LEU A 240 2.15 19.25 10.36
C LEU A 240 1.91 18.74 11.78
N GLU A 241 1.71 17.44 11.91
CA GLU A 241 1.58 16.76 13.19
C GLU A 241 2.94 16.22 13.61
N VAL A 242 3.43 16.66 14.77
CA VAL A 242 4.64 16.12 15.40
C VAL A 242 4.20 14.96 16.30
N CYS A 243 4.51 13.72 15.92
CA CYS A 243 4.19 12.53 16.71
C CYS A 243 5.45 11.98 17.40
N ASN A 244 5.27 11.33 18.55
CA ASN A 244 6.32 10.63 19.29
C ASN A 244 7.55 11.52 19.65
N MET A 245 7.34 12.84 19.74
CA MET A 245 8.38 13.79 20.11
C MET A 245 7.79 14.97 20.89
N LYS A 246 8.54 15.48 21.86
CA LYS A 246 8.20 16.74 22.54
C LYS A 246 8.29 17.87 21.52
N VAL A 247 7.23 18.69 21.44
CA VAL A 247 7.21 19.86 20.55
C VAL A 247 8.44 20.74 20.82
N PRO A 248 9.26 21.04 19.80
CA PRO A 248 10.43 21.89 19.94
C PRO A 248 10.07 23.24 20.57
N MET A 249 10.97 23.81 21.39
CA MET A 249 10.69 25.03 22.14
C MET A 249 10.22 26.20 21.26
N HIS A 250 10.76 26.31 20.03
CA HIS A 250 10.41 27.33 19.05
C HIS A 250 9.04 27.14 18.38
N MET A 251 8.45 25.94 18.46
CA MET A 251 7.10 25.66 17.96
C MET A 251 6.03 25.78 19.06
N ARG A 252 6.43 25.99 20.31
CA ARG A 252 5.49 26.21 21.41
C ARG A 252 4.94 27.63 21.32
N PRO A 253 3.67 27.86 21.66
CA PRO A 253 3.10 29.20 21.71
C PRO A 253 3.85 30.02 22.77
N GLN A 254 4.67 30.97 22.32
CA GLN A 254 5.32 31.93 23.20
C GLN A 254 4.28 32.97 23.61
N ARG A 255 3.74 32.84 24.83
CA ARG A 255 2.90 33.89 25.40
C ARG A 255 3.82 35.03 25.85
N ALA A 256 3.55 36.23 25.36
CA ALA A 256 4.22 37.41 25.89
C ALA A 256 3.95 37.51 27.40
N PRO A 257 4.95 37.88 28.21
CA PRO A 257 4.71 38.13 29.63
C PRO A 257 3.63 39.21 29.79
N PRO A 258 2.84 39.18 30.89
CA PRO A 258 1.84 40.21 31.14
C PRO A 258 2.49 41.59 31.15
N HIS A 259 1.80 42.58 30.58
CA HIS A 259 2.29 43.96 30.60
C HIS A 259 2.45 44.43 32.05
N PRO A 260 3.54 45.14 32.40
CA PRO A 260 3.72 45.66 33.76
C PRO A 260 2.52 46.52 34.20
N GLU A 261 2.22 46.48 35.49
CA GLU A 261 1.14 47.29 36.05
C GLU A 261 1.41 48.79 35.83
N LYS A 262 0.38 49.54 35.43
CA LYS A 262 0.49 50.99 35.23
C LYS A 262 0.75 51.65 36.59
N LEU A 263 1.82 52.45 36.67
CA LEU A 263 2.15 53.24 37.87
C LEU A 263 0.95 54.12 38.25
N LYS A 264 0.71 54.30 39.55
CA LYS A 264 -0.37 55.17 40.06
C LYS A 264 0.20 56.54 40.43
N CYS A 265 -0.58 57.59 40.22
CA CYS A 265 -0.21 58.93 40.61
C CYS A 265 -0.10 59.03 42.13
N ILE A 266 1.02 59.57 42.63
CA ILE A 266 1.26 59.74 44.08
C ILE A 266 0.25 60.67 44.74
N VAL A 267 -0.30 61.63 44.00
CA VAL A 267 -1.24 62.63 44.53
C VAL A 267 -2.68 62.16 44.42
N THR A 268 -3.09 61.64 43.26
CA THR A 268 -4.50 61.35 42.97
C THR A 268 -4.87 59.87 43.01
N GLY A 269 -3.90 58.96 43.09
CA GLY A 269 -4.12 57.51 43.05
C GLY A 269 -4.61 56.95 41.70
N LEU A 270 -4.94 57.82 40.74
CA LEU A 270 -5.34 57.45 39.37
C LEU A 270 -4.14 56.86 38.59
N PRO A 271 -4.36 56.03 37.55
CA PRO A 271 -3.28 55.54 36.70
C PRO A 271 -2.49 56.72 36.13
N ALA A 272 -1.20 56.76 36.40
CA ALA A 272 -0.32 57.81 35.95
C ALA A 272 -0.10 57.70 34.44
N LYS A 273 -0.29 58.83 33.76
CA LYS A 273 -0.07 58.94 32.33
C LYS A 273 1.35 59.43 32.00
N TYR A 274 1.98 60.12 32.94
CA TYR A 274 3.28 60.76 32.77
C TYR A 274 4.15 60.60 34.02
N CYS A 275 5.47 60.76 33.88
CA CYS A 275 6.43 60.85 34.99
C CYS A 275 7.19 62.18 34.89
N ASP A 276 7.39 62.87 36.01
CA ASP A 276 8.13 64.14 36.03
C ASP A 276 9.64 63.86 35.94
N PRO A 277 10.38 64.44 34.97
CA PRO A 277 11.81 64.15 34.78
C PRO A 277 12.69 64.65 35.93
N VAL A 278 12.23 65.61 36.73
CA VAL A 278 13.01 66.17 37.84
C VAL A 278 12.86 65.36 39.12
N THR A 279 11.64 64.88 39.40
CA THR A 279 11.32 64.15 40.63
C THR A 279 11.21 62.63 40.43
N GLY A 280 11.14 62.16 39.18
CA GLY A 280 10.91 60.75 38.83
C GLY A 280 9.50 60.25 39.17
N MET A 281 8.61 61.12 39.66
CA MET A 281 7.33 60.72 40.24
C MET A 281 6.23 60.59 39.18
N PRO A 282 5.42 59.52 39.23
CA PRO A 282 4.29 59.33 38.33
C PRO A 282 3.11 60.26 38.66
N TYR A 283 2.52 60.88 37.63
CA TYR A 283 1.35 61.75 37.77
C TYR A 283 0.29 61.56 36.65
N ALA A 284 -0.97 61.85 36.98
CA ALA A 284 -2.09 61.73 36.05
C ALA A 284 -2.54 63.09 35.48
N ASN A 285 -2.69 64.11 36.34
CA ASN A 285 -3.25 65.42 35.98
C ASN A 285 -2.22 66.55 36.15
N VAL A 286 -2.41 67.67 35.45
CA VAL A 286 -1.55 68.87 35.55
C VAL A 286 -1.52 69.44 36.98
N GLN A 287 -2.64 69.35 37.71
CA GLN A 287 -2.69 69.76 39.11
C GLN A 287 -1.77 68.91 40.00
N ALA A 288 -1.75 67.59 39.78
CA ALA A 288 -0.87 66.67 40.48
C ALA A 288 0.61 66.99 40.19
N PHE A 289 0.95 67.32 38.94
CA PHE A 289 2.30 67.75 38.57
C PHE A 289 2.74 69.01 39.33
N LYS A 290 1.89 70.04 39.42
CA LYS A 290 2.20 71.25 40.19
C LYS A 290 2.41 70.94 41.68
N GLN A 291 1.58 70.09 42.26
CA GLN A 291 1.72 69.68 43.66
C GLN A 291 3.02 68.90 43.91
N ILE A 292 3.39 68.00 42.99
CA ILE A 292 4.65 67.25 43.05
C ILE A 292 5.84 68.22 43.01
N ARG A 293 5.87 69.19 42.09
CA ARG A 293 6.97 70.17 42.03
C ARG A 293 6.98 71.17 43.18
N GLN A 294 5.84 71.50 43.77
CA GLN A 294 5.80 72.34 44.97
C GLN A 294 6.36 71.60 46.20
N ARG A 295 6.06 70.31 46.34
CA ARG A 295 6.49 69.50 47.50
C ARG A 295 7.90 68.95 47.36
N TYR A 296 8.26 68.49 46.17
CA TYR A 296 9.49 67.75 45.88
C TYR A 296 10.39 68.44 44.85
N GLY A 297 10.02 69.62 44.36
CA GLY A 297 10.87 70.38 43.45
C GLY A 297 12.15 70.86 44.12
N PRO A 298 13.21 71.14 43.34
CA PRO A 298 14.46 71.63 43.88
C PRO A 298 14.21 72.97 44.60
N LYS A 299 14.40 72.99 45.93
CA LYS A 299 14.39 74.25 46.69
C LYS A 299 15.50 75.11 46.12
N ALA A 300 15.15 76.31 45.64
CA ALA A 300 16.13 77.25 45.12
C ALA A 300 17.22 77.44 46.19
N LYS A 301 18.46 77.04 45.87
CA LYS A 301 19.63 77.38 46.70
C LYS A 301 19.69 78.91 46.72
N LYS A 302 19.27 79.53 47.83
CA LYS A 302 19.57 80.94 48.09
C LYS A 302 21.09 81.07 48.10
N ARG A 303 21.62 81.82 47.13
CA ARG A 303 23.02 82.24 47.09
C ARG A 303 23.24 83.35 48.10
#